data_AF-A0A352N0Q4-F1
#
_entry.id   AF-A0A352N0Q4-F1
#
_cell.length_a   1.000
_cell.length_b   1.000
_cell.length_c   1.000
_cell.angle_alpha   90.00
_cell.angle_beta   90.00
_cell.angle_gamma   90.00
#
_symmetry.space_group_name_H-M   'P 1'
#
loop_
_entity.id
_entity.type
_entity.pdbx_description
1 polymer ?
#
loop_
_entity_poly.entity_id
_entity_poly.type
_entity_poly.pdbx_seq_one_letter_code
_entity_poly.pdbx_strand_id
1 'polypeptide(L)' 'MTAVAEKIYEEVLDLPAEERLHLIDKLLQSVTPIDKSIEKAWIDEAERRYKEYKAGKVKAIPGDEVFRKIQRRLKK' A
#
# COMPACT_ATOMS: atom_id res chain seq x y z
N MET A 1 23.62 -3.33 13.69
CA MET A 1 22.83 -2.12 14.01
C MET A 1 23.70 -1.23 14.90
N THR A 2 23.33 0.03 15.13
CA THR A 2 24.00 0.79 16.20
C THR A 2 23.49 0.29 17.55
N ALA A 3 24.29 0.44 18.63
CA ALA A 3 23.84 0.09 19.98
C ALA A 3 22.53 0.81 20.37
N VAL A 4 22.32 2.02 19.84
CA VAL A 4 21.07 2.78 20.01
C VAL A 4 19.90 2.12 19.28
N ALA A 5 20.10 1.67 18.04
CA ALA A 5 19.06 1.01 17.27
C ALA A 5 18.67 -0.36 17.86
N GLU A 6 19.63 -1.11 18.41
CA GLU A 6 19.36 -2.36 19.14
C GLU A 6 18.53 -2.11 20.40
N LYS A 7 18.91 -1.11 21.21
CA LYS A 7 18.14 -0.73 22.39
C LYS A 7 16.69 -0.33 22.05
N ILE A 8 16.51 0.49 21.01
CA ILE A 8 15.16 0.90 20.56
C ILE A 8 14.35 -0.30 20.08
N TYR A 9 14.98 -1.24 19.37
CA TYR A 9 14.30 -2.45 18.90
C TYR A 9 13.74 -3.27 20.07
N GLU A 10 14.55 -3.52 21.10
CA GLU A 10 14.10 -4.23 22.30
C GLU A 10 12.96 -3.49 23.02
N GLU A 11 13.07 -2.17 23.21
CA GLU A 11 12.01 -1.36 23.84
C GLU A 11 10.70 -1.38 23.03
N VAL A 12 10.80 -1.42 21.69
CA VAL A 12 9.61 -1.50 20.82
C VAL A 12 8.94 -2.86 20.91
N LEU A 13 9.66 -3.96 21.20
CA LEU A 13 9.05 -5.28 21.34
C LEU A 13 8.09 -5.37 22.53
N ASP A 14 8.35 -4.61 23.59
CA ASP A 14 7.50 -4.55 24.80
C ASP A 14 6.17 -3.80 24.57
N LEU A 15 6.05 -3.05 23.47
CA LEU A 15 4.84 -2.31 23.16
C LEU A 15 3.68 -3.23 22.71
N PRO A 16 2.42 -2.83 22.95
CA PRO A 16 1.26 -3.46 22.35
C PRO A 16 1.37 -3.51 20.82
N ALA A 17 0.76 -4.52 20.20
CA ALA A 17 0.85 -4.73 18.76
C ALA A 17 0.41 -3.51 17.94
N GLU A 18 -0.63 -2.80 18.39
CA GLU A 18 -1.14 -1.59 17.73
C GLU A 18 -0.11 -0.45 17.71
N GLU A 19 0.58 -0.21 18.82
CA GLU A 19 1.63 0.81 18.91
C GLU A 19 2.84 0.45 18.05
N ARG A 20 3.22 -0.82 18.01
CA ARG A 20 4.29 -1.31 17.11
C ARG A 20 3.92 -1.08 15.65
N LEU A 21 2.67 -1.36 15.26
CA LEU A 21 2.19 -1.11 13.89
C LEU A 21 2.25 0.38 13.53
N HIS A 22 1.84 1.26 14.45
CA HIS A 22 1.91 2.70 14.24
C HIS A 22 3.35 3.21 14.08
N LEU A 23 4.30 2.69 14.87
CA LEU A 23 5.71 3.02 14.75
C LEU A 23 6.29 2.51 13.43
N ILE A 24 5.94 1.29 13.02
CA ILE A 24 6.34 0.74 11.72
C ILE A 24 5.86 1.64 10.58
N ASP A 25 4.59 2.08 10.59
CA ASP A 25 4.04 2.98 9.57
C ASP A 25 4.82 4.29 9.49
N LYS A 26 5.06 4.95 10.63
CA LYS A 26 5.87 6.17 10.68
C LYS A 26 7.29 5.99 10.15
N LEU A 27 7.95 4.89 10.51
CA LEU A 27 9.30 4.58 10.05
C LEU A 27 9.30 4.32 8.53
N LEU A 28 8.32 3.56 8.03
CA LEU A 28 8.16 3.30 6.59
C LEU A 28 7.94 4.60 5.80
N GLN A 29 7.11 5.50 6.30
CA GLN A 29 6.89 6.82 5.70
C GLN A 29 8.17 7.67 5.65
N SER A 30 9.06 7.52 6.64
CA SER A 30 10.32 8.28 6.67
C SER A 30 11.35 7.79 5.64
N VAL A 31 11.40 6.47 5.39
CA VAL A 31 12.34 5.88 4.41
C VAL A 31 11.77 5.84 3.00
N THR A 32 10.44 5.87 2.87
CA THR A 32 9.72 5.90 1.60
C THR A 32 8.81 7.13 1.55
N PRO A 33 9.38 8.35 1.53
CA PRO A 33 8.58 9.56 1.47
C PRO A 33 7.77 9.56 0.18
N ILE A 34 6.45 9.68 0.32
CA ILE A 34 5.56 9.79 -0.84
C ILE A 34 5.72 11.20 -1.40
N ASP A 35 6.17 11.30 -2.65
CA ASP A 35 6.14 12.55 -3.39
C ASP A 35 4.67 12.98 -3.55
N LYS A 36 4.32 14.13 -2.97
CA LYS A 36 2.96 14.67 -3.00
C LYS A 36 2.45 14.93 -4.42
N SER A 37 3.34 15.16 -5.38
CA SER A 37 2.96 15.27 -6.79
C SER A 37 2.54 13.92 -7.37
N ILE A 38 3.21 12.82 -6.99
CA ILE A 38 2.85 11.46 -7.39
C ILE A 38 1.55 11.03 -6.72
N GLU A 39 1.39 11.32 -5.42
CA GLU A 39 0.13 11.06 -4.69
C GLU A 39 -1.05 11.74 -5.37
N LYS A 40 -0.89 13.02 -5.72
CA LYS A 40 -1.90 13.78 -6.47
C LYS A 40 -2.19 13.15 -7.83
N ALA A 41 -1.16 12.81 -8.60
CA ALA A 41 -1.32 12.18 -9.90
C ALA A 41 -2.08 10.84 -9.83
N TRP A 42 -1.86 10.06 -8.76
CA TRP A 42 -2.58 8.82 -8.51
C TRP A 42 -4.06 9.06 -8.19
N ILE A 43 -4.36 10.06 -7.35
CA ILE A 43 -5.74 10.44 -7.04
C ILE A 43 -6.47 10.90 -8.30
N ASP A 44 -5.86 11.80 -9.07
CA ASP A 44 -6.43 12.34 -10.30
C ASP A 44 -6.72 11.21 -11.32
N GLU A 45 -5.79 10.28 -11.49
CA GLU A 45 -5.96 9.13 -12.39
C GLU A 45 -7.03 8.15 -11.89
N ALA A 46 -7.09 7.87 -10.59
CA ALA A 46 -8.11 7.00 -10.00
C ALA A 46 -9.52 7.58 -10.21
N GLU A 47 -9.70 8.88 -9.94
CA GLU A 47 -10.96 9.57 -10.19
C GLU A 47 -11.34 9.56 -11.67
N ARG A 48 -10.38 9.85 -12.56
CA ARG A 48 -10.61 9.84 -14.01
C ARG A 48 -11.10 8.48 -14.48
N ARG A 49 -10.41 7.39 -14.08
CA ARG A 49 -10.80 6.02 -14.42
C ARG A 49 -12.17 5.65 -13.89
N TYR A 50 -12.49 6.05 -12.66
CA TYR A 50 -13.80 5.78 -12.08
C TYR A 50 -14.93 6.49 -12.84
N LYS A 51 -14.74 7.77 -13.18
CA LYS A 51 -15.69 8.55 -13.98
C LYS A 51 -15.92 7.93 -15.37
N GLU A 52 -14.85 7.53 -16.06
CA GLU A 52 -14.95 6.86 -17.35
C GLU A 52 -15.65 5.50 -17.28
N TYR A 53 -15.36 4.71 -16.25
CA TYR A 53 -16.04 3.44 -15.99
C TYR A 53 -17.55 3.65 -15.78
N LYS A 54 -17.92 4.58 -14.89
CA LYS A 54 -19.33 4.90 -14.60
C LYS A 54 -20.07 5.44 -15.83
N ALA A 55 -19.37 6.16 -16.71
CA ALA A 55 -19.92 6.67 -17.96
C ALA A 55 -19.95 5.64 -19.10
N GLY A 56 -19.48 4.40 -18.88
CA GLY A 56 -19.42 3.36 -19.91
C GLY A 56 -18.39 3.63 -21.02
N LYS A 57 -17.45 4.55 -20.81
CA LYS A 57 -16.43 4.94 -21.81
C LYS A 57 -15.28 3.95 -21.93
N VAL A 58 -15.16 3.02 -20.98
CA VAL A 58 -14.11 2.01 -20.93
C VAL A 58 -14.70 0.61 -20.84
N LYS A 59 -14.03 -0.35 -21.48
CA LYS A 59 -14.38 -1.76 -21.39
C LYS A 59 -13.76 -2.36 -20.11
N ALA A 60 -14.60 -2.62 -19.12
CA ALA A 60 -14.17 -3.28 -17.90
C ALA A 60 -13.89 -4.79 -18.14
N ILE A 61 -13.01 -5.35 -17.30
CA ILE A 61 -12.77 -6.79 -17.23
C ILE A 61 -13.61 -7.35 -16.08
N PRO A 62 -14.37 -8.44 -16.28
CA PRO A 62 -15.09 -9.09 -15.19
C PRO A 62 -14.16 -9.50 -14.04
N GLY A 63 -14.55 -9.23 -12.80
CA GLY A 63 -13.75 -9.53 -11.61
C GLY A 63 -13.33 -11.01 -11.54
N ASP A 64 -14.24 -11.93 -11.85
CA ASP A 64 -13.97 -13.38 -11.87
C ASP A 64 -12.87 -13.78 -12.86
N GLU A 65 -12.74 -13.04 -13.97
CA GLU A 65 -11.64 -13.26 -14.91
C GLU A 65 -10.29 -12.88 -14.30
N VAL A 66 -10.24 -11.76 -13.58
CA VAL A 66 -9.03 -11.29 -12.88
C VAL A 66 -8.60 -12.30 -11.82
N PHE A 67 -9.53 -12.75 -10.96
CA PHE A 67 -9.21 -13.73 -9.92
C PHE A 67 -8.78 -15.08 -10.49
N ARG A 68 -9.42 -15.57 -11.56
CA ARG A 68 -8.98 -16.79 -12.25
C ARG A 68 -7.55 -16.67 -12.79
N LYS A 69 -7.18 -15.52 -13.37
CA LYS A 69 -5.80 -15.28 -13.83
C LYS A 69 -4.80 -15.29 -12.67
N ILE A 70 -5.12 -14.63 -11.56
CA ILE A 70 -4.27 -14.60 -10.36
C ILE A 70 -4.08 -16.01 -9.79
N GLN A 71 -5.16 -16.78 -9.63
CA GLN A 71 -5.09 -18.15 -9.13
C GLN A 71 -4.21 -19.04 -10.02
N ARG A 72 -4.34 -18.94 -11.35
CA ARG A 72 -3.46 -19.68 -12.28
C ARG A 72 -1.98 -19.30 -12.12
N ARG A 73 -1.69 -18.02 -11.88
CA ARG A 73 -0.31 -17.53 -11.69
C ARG A 73 0.30 -17.97 -10.35
N LEU A 74 -0.52 -18.02 -9.29
CA LEU A 74 -0.07 -18.31 -7.93
C LEU A 74 -0.09 -19.79 -7.57
N LYS A 75 -0.81 -20.64 -8.31
CA LYS A 75 -0.67 -22.10 -8.24
C LYS A 75 0.65 -22.51 -8.91
N LYS A 76 1.76 -22.31 -8.19
CA LYS A 76 2.98 -23.11 -8.34
C LYS A 76 2.91 -24.28 -7.37
#